data_AF-A0A7C4D104-F1
#
_entry.id   AF-A0A7C4D104-F1
#
_cell.length_a   1.000
_cell.length_b   1.000
_cell.length_c   1.000
_cell.angle_alpha   90.00
_cell.angle_beta   90.00
_cell.angle_gamma   90.00
#
_symmetry.space_group_name_H-M   'P 1'
#
loop_
_entity.id
_entity.type
_entity.pdbx_description
1 polymer ?
#
loop_
_entity_poly.entity_id
_entity_poly.type
_entity_poly.pdbx_seq_one_letter_code
_entity_poly.pdbx_strand_id
1 'polypeptide(L)'
;MKSPKAHSERSLCIGYCCISIDDFTFITDTISMILIQKELSKCSLNPKLINRFETLKNLSVNSTERFSALINYMKSNKNNANIESYVNTFCNLANNIVELRNIVRELLEESSIRFCDNISNKLEELSNKINTISVTFSTLALAALAKISNMYMNLSGKIASSLASLIFSFLLDIHTDNVRKTLTMCYSTDIQVK
;
A
#
# COMPACT_ATOMS: atom_id res chain seq x y z
N MET A 1 21.62 -14.74 16.85
CA MET A 1 20.89 -13.54 16.38
C MET A 1 21.43 -13.19 14.99
N LYS A 2 20.63 -13.34 13.94
CA LYS A 2 21.06 -13.04 12.55
C LYS A 2 20.92 -11.53 12.29
N SER A 3 21.94 -10.93 11.69
CA SER A 3 22.01 -9.52 11.30
C SER A 3 20.79 -9.11 10.43
N PRO A 4 20.08 -8.01 10.74
CA PRO A 4 18.86 -7.60 10.02
C PRO A 4 19.13 -6.86 8.70
N LYS A 5 20.33 -6.97 8.11
CA LYS A 5 20.71 -6.20 6.91
C LYS A 5 21.03 -7.10 5.72
N ALA A 6 19.98 -7.69 5.15
CA ALA A 6 19.95 -8.00 3.72
C ALA A 6 18.73 -7.28 3.14
N HIS A 7 18.73 -5.93 3.23
CA HIS A 7 17.71 -5.13 2.57
C HIS A 7 17.94 -5.27 1.07
N SER A 8 16.97 -5.88 0.37
CA SER A 8 17.04 -6.02 -1.08
C SER A 8 17.10 -4.64 -1.71
N GLU A 9 17.78 -4.53 -2.86
CA GLU A 9 17.82 -3.30 -3.67
C GLU A 9 16.42 -2.79 -4.08
N ARG A 10 15.35 -3.52 -3.77
CA ARG A 10 13.97 -3.25 -4.16
C ARG A 10 13.09 -2.85 -2.97
N SER A 11 13.69 -2.23 -1.95
CA SER A 11 13.00 -1.82 -0.72
C SER A 11 13.29 -0.38 -0.31
N LEU A 12 12.33 0.23 0.39
CA LEU A 12 12.46 1.51 1.08
C LEU A 12 12.31 1.27 2.57
N CYS A 13 13.23 1.80 3.36
CA CYS A 13 13.30 1.53 4.79
C CYS A 13 13.67 2.78 5.61
N ILE A 14 13.04 2.90 6.79
CA ILE A 14 13.45 3.81 7.87
C ILE A 14 13.36 3.03 9.18
N GLY A 15 14.51 2.79 9.82
CA GLY A 15 14.57 1.92 10.99
C GLY A 15 14.06 0.51 10.66
N TYR A 16 13.03 0.06 11.38
CA TYR A 16 12.34 -1.21 11.14
C TYR A 16 11.13 -1.10 10.19
N CYS A 17 10.78 0.11 9.75
CA CYS A 17 9.68 0.36 8.84
C CYS A 17 10.16 0.17 7.40
N CYS A 18 9.79 -0.93 6.75
CA CYS A 18 10.25 -1.28 5.41
C CYS A 18 9.10 -1.73 4.50
N ILE A 19 9.13 -1.28 3.25
CA ILE A 19 8.24 -1.75 2.19
C ILE A 19 9.07 -2.10 0.96
N SER A 20 8.75 -3.20 0.28
CA SER A 20 9.45 -3.71 -0.90
C SER A 20 8.53 -3.89 -2.10
N ILE A 21 9.14 -4.08 -3.27
CA ILE A 21 8.40 -4.44 -4.49
C ILE A 21 7.62 -5.75 -4.27
N ASP A 22 8.18 -6.69 -3.51
CA ASP A 22 7.54 -7.98 -3.22
C ASP A 22 6.22 -7.80 -2.46
N ASP A 23 6.07 -6.73 -1.68
CA ASP A 23 4.81 -6.42 -1.00
C ASP A 23 3.68 -6.07 -1.98
N PHE A 24 4.01 -5.36 -3.07
CA PHE A 24 3.06 -5.03 -4.14
C PHE A 24 2.86 -6.20 -5.11
N THR A 25 3.91 -6.98 -5.37
CA THR A 25 3.81 -8.23 -6.14
C THR A 25 2.89 -9.23 -5.44
N PHE A 26 2.99 -9.37 -4.11
CA PHE A 26 2.08 -10.20 -3.32
C PHE A 26 0.61 -9.84 -3.56
N ILE A 27 0.27 -8.54 -3.60
CA ILE A 27 -1.10 -8.09 -3.89
C ILE A 27 -1.53 -8.61 -5.27
N THR A 28 -0.70 -8.36 -6.30
CA THR A 28 -1.00 -8.76 -7.69
C THR A 28 -1.15 -10.27 -7.85
N ASP A 29 -0.25 -11.04 -7.23
CA ASP A 29 -0.27 -12.49 -7.27
C ASP A 29 -1.51 -13.05 -6.57
N THR A 30 -1.88 -12.50 -5.42
CA THR A 30 -3.06 -12.94 -4.67
C THR A 30 -4.34 -12.65 -5.44
N ILE A 31 -4.47 -11.50 -6.09
CA ILE A 31 -5.61 -11.18 -6.96
C ILE A 31 -5.67 -12.14 -8.15
N SER A 32 -4.51 -12.42 -8.76
CA SER A 32 -4.43 -13.36 -9.88
C SER A 32 -4.84 -14.77 -9.46
N MET A 33 -4.45 -15.21 -8.26
CA MET A 33 -4.92 -16.48 -7.68
C MET A 33 -6.44 -16.50 -7.48
N ILE A 34 -7.04 -15.40 -6.99
CA ILE A 34 -8.51 -15.30 -6.85
C ILE A 34 -9.18 -15.43 -8.22
N LEU A 35 -8.69 -14.72 -9.23
CA LEU A 35 -9.23 -14.75 -10.59
C LEU A 35 -9.06 -16.11 -11.28
N ILE A 36 -8.06 -16.91 -10.92
CA ILE A 36 -7.93 -18.30 -11.40
C ILE A 36 -8.89 -19.21 -10.61
N GLN A 37 -8.97 -19.05 -9.29
CA GLN A 37 -9.82 -19.88 -8.43
C GLN A 37 -11.31 -19.69 -8.71
N LYS A 38 -11.75 -18.51 -9.19
CA LYS A 38 -13.15 -18.33 -9.62
C LYS A 38 -13.54 -19.28 -10.76
N GLU A 39 -12.60 -19.63 -11.64
CA GLU A 39 -12.85 -20.51 -12.80
C GLU A 39 -12.91 -21.98 -12.39
N LEU A 40 -12.27 -22.30 -11.26
CA LEU A 40 -12.16 -23.66 -10.74
C LEU A 40 -13.17 -23.97 -9.63
N SER A 41 -13.79 -22.96 -9.03
CA SER A 41 -14.70 -23.10 -7.90
C SER A 41 -16.17 -23.02 -8.32
N LYS A 42 -17.07 -23.64 -7.54
CA LYS A 42 -18.53 -23.47 -7.67
C LYS A 42 -19.02 -22.08 -7.23
N CYS A 43 -18.09 -21.15 -6.98
CA CYS A 43 -18.40 -19.79 -6.56
C CYS A 43 -18.90 -18.99 -7.77
N SER A 44 -20.21 -18.76 -7.84
CA SER A 44 -20.79 -17.95 -8.92
C SER A 44 -20.62 -16.46 -8.63
N LEU A 45 -19.52 -15.88 -9.09
CA LEU A 45 -19.33 -14.43 -9.08
C LEU A 45 -20.11 -13.79 -10.23
N ASN A 46 -20.87 -12.73 -9.92
CA ASN A 46 -21.56 -11.98 -10.96
C ASN A 46 -20.55 -11.15 -11.81
N PRO A 47 -20.93 -10.71 -13.02
CA PRO A 47 -20.04 -9.93 -13.89
C PRO A 47 -19.51 -8.62 -13.29
N LYS A 48 -20.30 -7.97 -12.43
CA LYS A 48 -19.89 -6.72 -11.75
C LYS A 48 -18.71 -6.96 -10.82
N LEU A 49 -18.73 -8.07 -10.06
CA LEU A 49 -17.64 -8.45 -9.16
C LEU A 49 -16.39 -8.85 -9.94
N ILE A 50 -16.55 -9.57 -11.05
CA ILE A 50 -15.43 -9.91 -11.93
C ILE A 50 -14.74 -8.63 -12.42
N ASN A 51 -15.52 -7.65 -12.89
CA ASN A 51 -14.98 -6.36 -13.31
C ASN A 51 -14.26 -5.61 -12.16
N ARG A 52 -14.76 -5.72 -10.93
CA ARG A 52 -14.08 -5.18 -9.74
C ARG A 52 -12.74 -5.86 -9.47
N PHE A 53 -12.64 -7.18 -9.59
CA PHE A 53 -11.36 -7.89 -9.47
C PHE A 53 -10.37 -7.53 -10.58
N GLU A 54 -10.82 -7.37 -11.82
CA GLU A 54 -9.96 -6.91 -12.92
C GLU A 54 -9.47 -5.47 -12.69
N THR A 55 -10.34 -4.59 -12.19
CA THR A 55 -9.95 -3.24 -11.78
C THR A 55 -8.89 -3.28 -10.68
N LEU A 56 -9.10 -4.13 -9.67
CA LEU A 56 -8.17 -4.33 -8.56
C LEU A 56 -6.79 -4.82 -9.05
N LYS A 57 -6.78 -5.77 -10.00
CA LYS A 57 -5.55 -6.30 -10.63
C LYS A 57 -4.80 -5.22 -11.41
N ASN A 58 -5.50 -4.47 -12.26
CA ASN A 58 -4.87 -3.39 -13.04
C ASN A 58 -4.27 -2.32 -12.12
N LEU A 59 -4.98 -1.99 -11.04
CA LEU A 59 -4.51 -1.04 -10.04
C LEU A 59 -3.30 -1.58 -9.26
N SER A 60 -3.23 -2.88 -8.96
CA SER A 60 -2.10 -3.48 -8.25
C SER A 60 -0.84 -3.52 -9.13
N VAL A 61 -0.98 -3.85 -10.42
CA VAL A 61 0.12 -3.79 -11.40
C VAL A 61 0.65 -2.36 -11.50
N ASN A 62 -0.23 -1.38 -11.69
CA ASN A 62 0.13 0.03 -11.76
C ASN A 62 0.84 0.51 -10.48
N SER A 63 0.38 0.08 -9.31
CA SER A 63 1.01 0.39 -8.02
C SER A 63 2.42 -0.18 -7.91
N THR A 64 2.63 -1.40 -8.40
CA THR A 64 3.94 -2.06 -8.44
C THR A 64 4.93 -1.28 -9.31
N GLU A 65 4.50 -0.90 -10.52
CA GLU A 65 5.32 -0.10 -11.45
C GLU A 65 5.68 1.27 -10.86
N ARG A 66 4.70 1.96 -10.28
CA ARG A 66 4.92 3.27 -9.63
C ARG A 66 5.84 3.18 -8.44
N PHE A 67 5.71 2.13 -7.62
CA PHE A 67 6.61 1.93 -6.49
C PHE A 67 8.05 1.64 -6.94
N SER A 68 8.22 0.85 -8.00
CA SER A 68 9.52 0.63 -8.63
C SER A 68 10.12 1.94 -9.16
N ALA A 69 9.32 2.76 -9.85
CA ALA A 69 9.75 4.08 -10.32
C ALA A 69 10.15 5.00 -9.16
N LEU A 70 9.40 4.97 -8.05
CA LEU A 70 9.68 5.73 -6.85
C LEU A 70 11.02 5.32 -6.18
N ILE A 71 11.31 4.02 -6.10
CA ILE A 71 12.60 3.50 -5.64
C ILE A 71 13.73 3.99 -6.55
N ASN A 72 13.57 3.85 -7.86
CA ASN A 72 14.59 4.24 -8.83
C ASN A 72 14.87 5.74 -8.76
N TYR A 73 13.82 6.56 -8.59
CA TYR A 73 13.95 7.99 -8.37
C TYR A 73 14.76 8.29 -7.09
N MET A 74 14.45 7.64 -5.97
CA MET A 74 15.19 7.86 -4.72
C MET A 74 16.66 7.46 -4.81
N LYS A 75 16.99 6.44 -5.61
CA LYS A 75 18.37 6.01 -5.82
C LYS A 75 19.16 6.91 -6.75
N SER A 76 18.55 7.39 -7.84
CA SER A 76 19.24 8.16 -8.88
C SER A 76 19.53 9.60 -8.45
N ASN A 77 18.84 10.09 -7.43
CA ASN A 77 18.72 11.52 -7.20
C ASN A 77 19.71 12.08 -6.16
N LYS A 78 21.01 12.08 -6.50
CA LYS A 78 22.05 12.80 -5.73
C LYS A 78 22.05 14.32 -5.99
N ASN A 79 21.40 14.82 -7.05
CA ASN A 79 21.40 16.24 -7.43
C ASN A 79 20.08 16.65 -8.11
N ASN A 80 19.22 17.40 -7.40
CA ASN A 80 18.14 18.25 -7.93
C ASN A 80 17.23 17.68 -9.07
N ALA A 81 16.86 16.40 -9.07
CA ALA A 81 15.85 15.94 -10.03
C ALA A 81 14.49 16.57 -9.75
N ASN A 82 13.66 16.59 -10.81
CA ASN A 82 12.33 17.17 -10.86
C ASN A 82 11.45 16.72 -9.68
N ILE A 83 11.40 17.56 -8.65
CA ILE A 83 10.67 17.31 -7.39
C ILE A 83 9.17 17.12 -7.62
N GLU A 84 8.62 17.76 -8.65
CA GLU A 84 7.23 17.61 -9.02
C GLU A 84 6.94 16.21 -9.54
N SER A 85 7.84 15.62 -10.34
CA SER A 85 7.71 14.23 -10.79
C SER A 85 7.71 13.25 -9.63
N TYR A 86 8.59 13.46 -8.64
CA TYR A 86 8.62 12.68 -7.41
C TYR A 86 7.31 12.76 -6.64
N VAL A 87 6.86 13.98 -6.37
CA VAL A 87 5.63 14.24 -5.61
C VAL A 87 4.42 13.67 -6.35
N ASN A 88 4.32 13.84 -7.66
CA ASN A 88 3.22 13.27 -8.44
C ASN A 88 3.24 11.73 -8.41
N THR A 89 4.42 11.11 -8.52
CA THR A 89 4.56 9.65 -8.42
C THR A 89 4.14 9.14 -7.05
N PHE A 90 4.59 9.83 -5.99
CA PHE A 90 4.21 9.57 -4.62
C PHE A 90 2.69 9.69 -4.40
N CYS A 91 2.09 10.82 -4.75
CA CYS A 91 0.65 11.06 -4.57
C CYS A 91 -0.20 10.04 -5.33
N ASN A 92 0.18 9.71 -6.56
CA ASN A 92 -0.50 8.69 -7.35
C ASN A 92 -0.42 7.32 -6.68
N LEU A 93 0.73 6.94 -6.13
CA LEU A 93 0.87 5.68 -5.41
C LEU A 93 0.04 5.65 -4.12
N ALA A 94 0.04 6.75 -3.35
CA ALA A 94 -0.80 6.87 -2.15
C ALA A 94 -2.30 6.69 -2.49
N ASN A 95 -2.76 7.36 -3.55
CA ASN A 95 -4.15 7.26 -4.01
C ASN A 95 -4.48 5.85 -4.50
N ASN A 96 -3.56 5.19 -5.22
CA ASN A 96 -3.75 3.80 -5.64
C ASN A 96 -3.88 2.86 -4.43
N ILE A 97 -3.06 3.03 -3.39
CA ILE A 97 -3.14 2.19 -2.17
C ILE A 97 -4.52 2.36 -1.49
N VAL A 98 -5.01 3.60 -1.40
CA VAL A 98 -6.35 3.88 -0.85
C VAL A 98 -7.44 3.21 -1.69
N GLU A 99 -7.35 3.31 -3.01
CA GLU A 99 -8.35 2.72 -3.91
C GLU A 99 -8.31 1.18 -3.88
N LEU A 100 -7.11 0.57 -3.82
CA LEU A 100 -6.96 -0.88 -3.60
C LEU A 100 -7.70 -1.31 -2.33
N ARG A 101 -7.51 -0.57 -1.23
CA ARG A 101 -8.17 -0.85 0.04
C ARG A 101 -9.68 -0.74 -0.08
N ASN A 102 -10.18 0.32 -0.72
CA ASN A 102 -11.62 0.55 -0.86
C ASN A 102 -12.28 -0.57 -1.67
N ILE A 103 -11.68 -0.98 -2.78
CA ILE A 103 -12.19 -2.09 -3.60
C ILE A 103 -12.15 -3.41 -2.81
N VAL A 104 -11.06 -3.71 -2.10
CA VAL A 104 -10.99 -4.94 -1.29
C VAL A 104 -12.05 -4.95 -0.18
N ARG A 105 -12.30 -3.82 0.48
CA ARG A 105 -13.37 -3.70 1.49
C ARG A 105 -14.76 -3.89 0.89
N GLU A 106 -15.04 -3.24 -0.24
CA GLU A 106 -16.29 -3.47 -0.98
C GLU A 106 -16.47 -4.96 -1.29
N LEU A 107 -15.43 -5.64 -1.78
CA LEU A 107 -15.48 -7.07 -2.09
C LEU A 107 -15.70 -7.95 -0.84
N LEU A 108 -15.14 -7.60 0.32
CA LEU A 108 -15.38 -8.33 1.58
C LEU A 108 -16.81 -8.14 2.12
N GLU A 109 -17.46 -7.02 1.78
CA GLU A 109 -18.83 -6.72 2.18
C GLU A 109 -19.87 -7.43 1.29
N GLU A 110 -19.47 -7.85 0.09
CA GLU A 110 -20.34 -8.54 -0.88
C GLU A 110 -20.73 -9.94 -0.39
N SER A 111 -22.04 -10.15 -0.23
CA SER A 111 -22.60 -11.38 0.35
C SER A 111 -22.18 -12.64 -0.42
N SER A 112 -22.14 -12.56 -1.75
CA SER A 112 -21.73 -13.69 -2.61
C SER A 112 -20.27 -14.12 -2.40
N ILE A 113 -19.40 -13.21 -1.98
CA ILE A 113 -18.00 -13.51 -1.68
C ILE A 113 -17.87 -14.20 -0.32
N ARG A 114 -18.72 -13.86 0.64
CA ARG A 114 -18.74 -14.49 1.98
C ARG A 114 -19.03 -15.98 1.95
N PHE A 115 -19.73 -16.47 0.93
CA PHE A 115 -20.01 -17.90 0.74
C PHE A 115 -18.92 -18.62 -0.05
N CYS A 116 -17.83 -17.94 -0.36
CA CYS A 116 -16.70 -18.47 -1.10
C CYS A 116 -15.44 -18.38 -0.23
N ASP A 117 -15.36 -19.27 0.77
CA ASP A 117 -14.34 -19.25 1.84
C ASP A 117 -12.92 -19.00 1.33
N ASN A 118 -12.50 -19.69 0.25
CA ASN A 118 -11.17 -19.49 -0.33
C ASN A 118 -10.93 -18.06 -0.86
N ILE A 119 -11.94 -17.44 -1.47
CA ILE A 119 -11.86 -16.07 -1.99
C ILE A 119 -11.91 -15.08 -0.83
N SER A 120 -12.82 -15.29 0.13
CA SER A 120 -12.94 -14.44 1.32
C SER A 120 -11.64 -14.40 2.12
N ASN A 121 -11.04 -15.56 2.38
CA ASN A 121 -9.77 -15.65 3.11
C ASN A 121 -8.64 -14.92 2.38
N LYS A 122 -8.54 -15.05 1.05
CA LYS A 122 -7.54 -14.32 0.26
C LYS A 122 -7.79 -12.82 0.24
N LEU A 123 -9.05 -12.37 0.26
CA LEU A 123 -9.38 -10.96 0.37
C LEU A 123 -9.04 -10.40 1.76
N GLU A 124 -9.18 -11.19 2.82
CA GLU A 124 -8.72 -10.81 4.16
C GLU A 124 -7.19 -10.71 4.22
N GLU A 125 -6.46 -11.64 3.61
CA GLU A 125 -5.00 -11.57 3.44
C GLU A 125 -4.60 -10.29 2.68
N LEU A 126 -5.28 -9.98 1.58
CA LEU A 126 -5.08 -8.74 0.82
C LEU A 126 -5.36 -7.50 1.66
N SER A 127 -6.47 -7.47 2.38
CA SER A 127 -6.86 -6.34 3.26
C SER A 127 -5.78 -6.08 4.31
N ASN A 128 -5.31 -7.13 4.98
CA ASN A 128 -4.23 -7.06 5.95
C ASN A 128 -2.94 -6.53 5.32
N LYS A 129 -2.56 -7.04 4.15
CA LYS A 129 -1.35 -6.61 3.46
C LYS A 129 -1.42 -5.15 3.03
N ILE A 130 -2.54 -4.72 2.46
CA ILE A 130 -2.77 -3.34 2.04
C ILE A 130 -2.71 -2.42 3.25
N ASN A 131 -3.28 -2.80 4.40
CA ASN A 131 -3.18 -2.02 5.63
C ASN A 131 -1.73 -1.88 6.12
N THR A 132 -0.92 -2.95 6.09
CA THR A 132 0.51 -2.88 6.41
C THR A 132 1.26 -1.95 5.46
N ILE A 133 0.96 -2.02 4.16
CA ILE A 133 1.53 -1.14 3.13
C ILE A 133 1.13 0.32 3.39
N SER A 134 -0.15 0.59 3.69
CA SER A 134 -0.65 1.93 3.96
C SER A 134 0.06 2.60 5.13
N VAL A 135 0.18 1.88 6.26
CA VAL A 135 0.90 2.38 7.44
C VAL A 135 2.35 2.65 7.08
N THR A 136 3.05 1.64 6.58
CA THR A 136 4.49 1.72 6.27
C THR A 136 4.79 2.82 5.25
N PHE A 137 4.03 2.88 4.16
CA PHE A 137 4.21 3.88 3.11
C PHE A 137 3.94 5.29 3.63
N SER A 138 2.92 5.49 4.47
CA SER A 138 2.64 6.81 5.06
C SER A 138 3.79 7.32 5.95
N THR A 139 4.41 6.43 6.73
CA THR A 139 5.56 6.77 7.59
C THR A 139 6.78 7.11 6.75
N LEU A 140 7.11 6.26 5.77
CA LEU A 140 8.23 6.49 4.86
C LEU A 140 8.05 7.78 4.06
N ALA A 141 6.82 8.06 3.64
CA ALA A 141 6.46 9.27 2.93
C ALA A 141 6.72 10.51 3.77
N LEU A 142 6.19 10.57 5.00
CA LEU A 142 6.40 11.69 5.91
C LEU A 142 7.89 11.99 6.09
N ALA A 143 8.69 10.96 6.31
CA ALA A 143 10.11 11.12 6.53
C ALA A 143 10.90 11.48 5.24
N ALA A 144 10.46 11.03 4.07
CA ALA A 144 11.05 11.44 2.80
C ALA A 144 10.70 12.90 2.47
N LEU A 145 9.45 13.30 2.69
CA LEU A 145 8.95 14.66 2.49
C LEU A 145 9.61 15.67 3.44
N ALA A 146 9.92 15.27 4.68
CA ALA A 146 10.66 16.10 5.62
C ALA A 146 12.08 16.49 5.14
N LYS A 147 12.63 15.76 4.16
CA LYS A 147 13.95 16.05 3.56
C LYS A 147 13.88 16.98 2.35
N ILE A 148 12.66 17.34 1.91
CA ILE A 148 12.46 18.25 0.78
C ILE A 148 12.59 19.69 1.28
N SER A 149 13.62 20.40 0.85
CA SER A 149 13.87 21.80 1.24
C SER A 149 13.06 22.82 0.43
N ASN A 150 12.79 22.55 -0.85
CA ASN A 150 12.12 23.47 -1.76
C ASN A 150 10.72 22.97 -2.14
N MET A 151 9.74 23.19 -1.26
CA MET A 151 8.34 22.86 -1.50
C MET A 151 7.50 24.13 -1.67
N TYR A 152 6.76 24.22 -2.77
CA TYR A 152 5.81 25.31 -3.02
C TYR A 152 4.37 24.86 -2.75
N MET A 153 3.49 25.84 -2.51
CA MET A 153 2.14 25.66 -1.97
C MET A 153 1.27 24.63 -2.73
N ASN A 154 1.39 24.57 -4.06
CA ASN A 154 0.63 23.61 -4.86
C ASN A 154 1.06 22.15 -4.57
N LEU A 155 2.36 21.87 -4.51
CA LEU A 155 2.86 20.53 -4.20
C LEU A 155 2.50 20.12 -2.77
N SER A 156 2.64 21.04 -1.80
CA SER A 156 2.28 20.75 -0.41
C SER A 156 0.78 20.42 -0.29
N GLY A 157 -0.10 21.13 -1.01
CA GLY A 157 -1.52 20.82 -1.06
C GLY A 157 -1.83 19.42 -1.61
N LYS A 158 -1.18 19.03 -2.73
CA LYS A 158 -1.30 17.68 -3.31
C LYS A 158 -0.85 16.58 -2.36
N ILE A 159 0.30 16.80 -1.71
CA ILE A 159 0.88 15.89 -0.72
C ILE A 159 -0.07 15.74 0.47
N ALA A 160 -0.50 16.86 1.05
CA ALA A 160 -1.35 16.86 2.23
C ALA A 160 -2.64 16.08 1.98
N SER A 161 -3.29 16.32 0.83
CA SER A 161 -4.52 15.61 0.46
C SER A 161 -4.30 14.09 0.30
N SER A 162 -3.27 13.69 -0.46
CA SER A 162 -3.01 12.27 -0.74
C SER A 162 -2.56 11.52 0.52
N LEU A 163 -1.71 12.15 1.33
CA LEU A 163 -1.22 11.58 2.57
C LEU A 163 -2.30 11.51 3.65
N ALA A 164 -3.14 12.54 3.77
CA ALA A 164 -4.28 12.52 4.69
C ALA A 164 -5.25 11.39 4.32
N SER A 165 -5.57 11.23 3.04
CA SER A 165 -6.42 10.14 2.55
C SER A 165 -5.84 8.76 2.91
N LEU A 166 -4.53 8.58 2.70
CA LEU A 166 -3.84 7.34 3.06
C LEU A 166 -3.87 7.08 4.58
N ILE A 167 -3.57 8.10 5.39
CA ILE A 167 -3.56 7.99 6.85
C ILE A 167 -4.95 7.66 7.37
N PHE A 168 -5.96 8.42 6.97
CA PHE A 168 -7.33 8.16 7.39
C PHE A 168 -7.82 6.79 6.94
N SER A 169 -7.38 6.29 5.78
CA SER A 169 -7.75 4.95 5.33
C SER A 169 -7.31 3.87 6.32
N PHE A 170 -6.04 3.78 6.74
CA PHE A 170 -5.64 2.73 7.68
C PHE A 170 -6.13 3.01 9.12
N LEU A 171 -6.39 4.26 9.50
CA LEU A 171 -6.93 4.59 10.82
C LEU A 171 -8.34 4.03 11.04
N LEU A 172 -9.14 3.89 9.99
CA LEU A 172 -10.42 3.18 10.06
C LEU A 172 -10.25 1.68 10.42
N ASP A 173 -9.04 1.14 10.26
CA ASP A 173 -8.65 -0.23 10.60
C ASP A 173 -7.78 -0.31 11.86
N ILE A 174 -7.67 0.76 12.65
CA ILE A 174 -6.77 0.80 13.82
C ILE A 174 -7.13 -0.23 14.90
N HIS A 175 -8.36 -0.71 14.91
CA HIS A 175 -8.82 -1.78 15.81
C HIS A 175 -8.20 -3.14 15.46
N THR A 176 -7.65 -3.30 14.25
CA THR A 176 -6.99 -4.53 13.83
C THR A 176 -5.57 -4.63 14.42
N ASP A 177 -5.21 -5.82 14.92
CA ASP A 177 -3.88 -6.07 15.49
C ASP A 177 -2.75 -5.79 14.52
N ASN A 178 -2.96 -6.09 13.24
CA ASN A 178 -1.95 -5.90 12.20
C ASN A 178 -1.59 -4.42 12.01
N VAL A 179 -2.59 -3.52 11.98
CA VAL A 179 -2.34 -2.07 11.90
C VAL A 179 -1.61 -1.57 13.13
N ARG A 180 -2.05 -1.96 14.34
CA ARG A 180 -1.39 -1.56 15.60
C ARG A 180 0.05 -2.02 15.66
N LYS A 181 0.32 -3.30 15.35
CA LYS A 181 1.68 -3.85 15.33
C LYS A 181 2.57 -3.13 14.31
N THR A 182 2.05 -2.86 13.11
CA THR A 182 2.81 -2.13 12.08
C THR A 182 3.11 -0.70 12.52
N LEU A 183 2.13 -0.01 13.12
CA LEU A 183 2.34 1.33 13.69
C LEU A 183 3.39 1.33 14.78
N THR A 184 3.33 0.40 15.74
CA THR A 184 4.35 0.27 16.79
C THR A 184 5.73 0.00 16.21
N MET A 185 5.83 -0.85 15.18
CA MET A 185 7.11 -1.13 14.52
C MET A 185 7.67 0.12 13.82
N CYS A 186 6.83 0.85 13.10
CA CYS A 186 7.22 2.03 12.32
C CYS A 186 7.46 3.29 13.16
N TYR A 187 6.76 3.44 14.29
CA TYR A 187 6.82 4.60 15.18
C TYR A 187 7.36 4.24 16.58
N SER A 188 8.21 3.22 16.70
CA SER A 188 8.85 2.84 17.96
C SER A 188 9.87 3.89 18.43
N THR A 189 9.35 5.05 18.81
CA THR A 189 9.95 5.97 19.77
C THR A 189 9.00 5.97 20.95
N ASP A 190 9.48 5.52 22.11
CA ASP A 190 8.72 5.63 23.36
C ASP A 190 8.18 7.05 23.48
N ILE A 191 6.87 7.22 23.39
CA ILE A 191 6.24 8.49 23.75
C ILE A 191 6.38 8.57 25.27
N GLN A 192 7.48 9.16 25.72
CA GLN A 192 7.64 9.56 27.10
C GLN A 192 6.68 10.71 27.33
N VAL A 193 5.48 10.39 27.81
CA VAL A 193 4.60 11.37 28.43
C VAL A 193 5.29 11.79 29.72
N LYS A 194 5.93 12.96 29.71
CA LYS A 194 6.38 13.62 30.93
C LYS A 194 5.20 14.26 31.65
#